data_AF-A0A496NJ17-F1
#
_entry.id   AF-A0A496NJ17-F1
#
_cell.length_a   1.000
_cell.length_b   1.000
_cell.length_c   1.000
_cell.angle_alpha   90.00
_cell.angle_beta   90.00
_cell.angle_gamma   90.00
#
_symmetry.space_group_name_H-M   'P 1'
#
loop_
_entity.id
_entity.type
_entity.pdbx_description
1 polymer ?
#
loop_
_entity_poly.entity_id
_entity_poly.type
_entity_poly.pdbx_seq_one_letter_code
_entity_poly.pdbx_strand_id
1 'polypeptide(L)' 'MAKYVCVKLVNNTCHEWQEYQTSVDMLAISQNQADAISLVLILVFVGAFKFRAIANIILRRRY' A
#
# COMPACT_ATOMS: atom_id res chain seq x y z
N MET A 1 16.54 -2.04 -19.89
CA MET A 1 17.91 -1.50 -19.75
C MET A 1 18.16 -1.30 -18.27
N ALA A 2 19.10 -2.05 -17.70
CA ALA A 2 19.48 -1.93 -16.30
C ALA A 2 20.10 -0.55 -16.03
N LYS A 3 19.67 0.11 -14.96
CA LYS A 3 20.26 1.38 -14.51
C LYS A 3 21.27 1.04 -13.41
N TYR A 4 22.47 1.61 -13.44
CA TYR A 4 23.49 1.40 -12.42
C TYR A 4 23.79 2.71 -11.71
N VAL A 5 23.98 2.66 -10.39
CA VAL A 5 24.35 3.81 -9.57
C VAL A 5 25.68 3.53 -8.87
N CYS A 6 26.55 4.54 -8.83
CA CYS A 6 27.80 4.45 -8.10
C CYS A 6 27.54 4.55 -6.60
N VAL A 7 27.98 3.55 -5.82
CA VAL A 7 27.77 3.52 -4.36
C VAL A 7 29.02 3.99 -3.62
N LYS A 8 30.21 3.85 -4.23
CA LYS A 8 31.48 4.20 -3.60
C LYS A 8 32.37 5.02 -4.53
N LEU A 9 32.52 6.29 -4.20
CA LEU A 9 33.40 7.24 -4.88
C LEU A 9 34.68 7.43 -4.06
N VAL A 10 35.84 7.11 -4.63
CA VAL A 10 37.15 7.42 -4.03
C VAL A 10 37.97 8.14 -5.09
N ASN A 11 38.56 9.28 -4.73
CA ASN A 11 39.37 10.10 -5.65
C ASN A 11 38.69 10.35 -7.01
N ASN A 12 37.39 10.67 -6.99
CA ASN A 12 36.57 10.92 -8.20
C ASN A 12 36.39 9.74 -9.15
N THR A 13 36.83 8.54 -8.77
CA THR A 13 36.58 7.30 -9.51
C THR A 13 35.56 6.44 -8.78
N CYS A 14 34.59 5.92 -9.52
CA CYS A 14 33.62 4.98 -8.97
C CYS A 14 34.25 3.59 -8.84
N HIS A 15 34.31 3.05 -7.62
CA HIS A 15 34.86 1.72 -7.36
C HIS A 15 33.80 0.62 -7.32
N GLU A 16 32.57 0.96 -6.95
CA GLU A 16 31.48 -0.01 -6.79
C GLU A 16 30.22 0.52 -7.48
N TRP A 17 29.76 -0.24 -8.48
CA TRP A 17 28.52 -0.01 -9.20
C TRP A 17 27.48 -1.01 -8.72
N GLN A 18 26.33 -0.51 -8.25
CA GLN A 18 25.20 -1.35 -7.88
C GLN A 18 24.09 -1.18 -8.89
N GLU A 19 23.47 -2.29 -9.30
CA GLU A 19 22.31 -2.25 -10.17
C GLU A 19 21.14 -1.63 -9.40
N TYR A 20 20.65 -0.52 -9.94
CA TYR A 20 19.49 0.20 -9.45
C TYR A 20 18.25 -0.58 -9.88
N GLN A 21 17.86 -1.54 -9.04
CA GLN A 21 16.51 -2.07 -9.08
C GLN A 21 15.59 -0.97 -8.56
N THR A 22 14.87 -0.31 -9.47
CA THR A 22 13.69 0.47 -9.08
C THR A 22 12.81 -0.42 -8.25
N SER A 23 12.67 -0.12 -6.96
CA SER A 23 11.88 -0.83 -5.96
C SER A 23 10.36 -0.73 -6.22
N VAL A 24 9.94 -0.72 -7.49
CA VAL A 24 8.54 -0.90 -7.88
C VAL A 24 8.08 -2.30 -7.47
N ASP A 25 8.99 -3.27 -7.39
CA ASP A 25 8.72 -4.60 -6.81
C ASP A 25 8.52 -4.57 -5.29
N MET A 26 8.93 -3.50 -4.58
CA MET A 26 8.58 -3.31 -3.16
C MET A 26 7.22 -2.61 -2.96
N LEU A 27 6.64 -2.05 -4.04
CA LEU A 27 5.28 -1.50 -4.05
C LEU A 27 4.24 -2.50 -4.58
N ALA A 28 4.68 -3.61 -5.14
CA ALA A 28 3.83 -4.73 -5.51
C ALA A 28 3.42 -5.48 -4.23
N ILE A 29 2.39 -4.96 -3.57
CA ILE A 29 1.65 -5.69 -2.53
C ILE A 29 1.36 -7.08 -3.08
N SER A 30 1.74 -8.13 -2.35
CA SER A 30 1.48 -9.50 -2.81
C SER A 30 -0.03 -9.73 -2.90
N GLN A 31 -0.48 -10.60 -3.80
CA GLN A 31 -1.93 -10.85 -4.00
C GLN A 31 -2.64 -11.17 -2.68
N ASN A 32 -1.99 -11.93 -1.80
CA ASN A 32 -2.51 -12.29 -0.48
C ASN A 32 -2.68 -11.07 0.45
N GLN A 33 -1.76 -10.10 0.37
CA GLN A 33 -1.87 -8.85 1.12
C GLN A 33 -2.97 -7.95 0.55
N ALA A 34 -3.13 -7.91 -0.77
CA ALA A 34 -4.22 -7.16 -1.42
C ALA A 34 -5.59 -7.71 -1.03
N ASP A 35 -5.75 -9.04 -1.00
CA ASP A 35 -6.97 -9.71 -0.58
C ASP A 35 -7.29 -9.38 0.88
N ALA A 36 -6.30 -9.44 1.79
CA ALA A 36 -6.50 -9.08 3.19
C ALA A 36 -6.92 -7.61 3.38
N ILE A 37 -6.28 -6.68 2.68
CA ILE A 37 -6.62 -5.25 2.73
C ILE A 37 -8.05 -5.02 2.21
N SER A 38 -8.40 -5.66 1.09
CA SER A 38 -9.75 -5.53 0.50
C SER A 38 -10.83 -6.08 1.43
N LEU A 39 -10.58 -7.21 2.10
CA LEU A 39 -11.52 -7.81 3.04
C LEU A 39 -11.72 -6.93 4.27
N VAL A 40 -10.65 -6.36 4.82
CA VAL A 40 -10.72 -5.41 5.94
C VAL A 40 -11.52 -4.17 5.55
N LEU A 41 -11.28 -3.60 4.37
CA LEU A 41 -12.05 -2.46 3.86
C LEU A 41 -13.53 -2.81 3.76
N ILE A 42 -13.89 -3.95 3.16
CA ILE A 42 -15.28 -4.39 3.04
C ILE A 42 -15.94 -4.53 4.42
N LEU A 43 -15.26 -5.13 5.39
CA LEU A 43 -15.78 -5.28 6.75
C LEU A 43 -16.02 -3.92 7.43
N VAL A 44 -15.09 -2.97 7.28
CA VAL A 44 -15.25 -1.61 7.83
C VAL A 44 -16.41 -0.88 7.15
N PHE A 45 -16.52 -0.97 5.82
CA PHE A 45 -17.64 -0.37 5.09
C PHE A 45 -18.97 -0.98 5.51
N VAL A 46 -19.10 -2.31 5.53
CA VAL A 46 -20.35 -2.98 5.94
C VAL A 46 -20.69 -2.67 7.40
N GLY A 47 -19.69 -2.72 8.29
CA GLY A 47 -19.85 -2.40 9.71
C GLY A 47 -20.33 -0.96 9.91
N ALA A 48 -19.63 0.02 9.33
CA ALA A 48 -19.96 1.43 9.46
C ALA A 48 -21.32 1.78 8.84
N PHE A 49 -21.62 1.26 7.63
CA PHE A 49 -22.90 1.54 6.96
C PHE A 49 -24.08 0.87 7.66
N LYS A 50 -23.95 -0.40 8.07
CA LYS A 50 -25.02 -1.06 8.83
C LYS A 50 -25.19 -0.44 10.21
N PHE A 51 -24.11 -0.05 10.88
CA PHE A 51 -24.20 0.66 12.15
C PHE A 51 -24.91 2.01 11.99
N ARG A 52 -24.60 2.76 10.93
CA ARG A 52 -25.26 4.03 10.62
C ARG A 52 -26.75 3.85 10.31
N ALA A 53 -27.12 2.80 9.57
CA ALA A 53 -28.52 2.46 9.30
C ALA A 53 -29.27 2.09 10.58
N ILE A 54 -28.69 1.22 11.43
CA ILE A 54 -29.27 0.81 12.71
C ILE A 54 -29.40 2.01 13.66
N ALA A 55 -28.37 2.84 13.76
CA ALA A 55 -28.37 4.05 14.58
C ALA A 55 -29.45 5.04 14.10
N ASN A 56 -29.62 5.24 12.79
CA ASN A 56 -30.69 6.09 12.26
C ASN A 56 -32.09 5.52 12.57
N ILE A 57 -32.27 4.20 12.52
CA ILE A 57 -33.53 3.53 12.90
C ILE A 57 -33.82 3.73 14.40
N ILE A 58 -32.83 3.46 15.28
CA ILE A 58 -32.97 3.60 16.73
C ILE A 58 -33.27 5.05 17.11
N LEU A 59 -32.56 6.00 16.51
CA LEU A 59 -32.72 7.44 16.80
C LEU A 59 -33.93 8.08 16.10
N ARG A 60 -34.73 7.31 15.35
CA ARG A 60 -35.88 7.79 14.53
C ARG A 60 -35.55 9.03 13.68
N ARG A 61 -34.30 9.20 13.27
CA ARG A 61 -33.95 10.24 12.31
C ARG A 61 -34.40 9.73 10.94
N ARG A 62 -35.50 10.29 10.42
CA ARG A 62 -35.88 10.11 9.01
C ARG A 62 -34.66 10.49 8.15
N TYR A 63 -34.35 9.62 7.19
CA TYR A 63 -33.32 9.79 6.17
C TYR A 63 -33.26 11.21 5.62
#